data_AF-A0A966T6V8-F1
#
_entry.id   AF-A0A966T6V8-F1
#
_cell.length_a   1.000
_cell.length_b   1.000
_cell.length_c   1.000
_cell.angle_alpha   90.00
_cell.angle_beta   90.00
_cell.angle_gamma   90.00
#
_symmetry.space_group_name_H-M   'P 1'
#
loop_
_entity.id
_entity.type
_entity.pdbx_description
1 polymer ?
#
loop_
_entity_poly.entity_id
_entity_poly.type
_entity_poly.pdbx_seq_one_letter_code
_entity_poly.pdbx_strand_id
1 'polypeptide(L)'
;GGAEVCAEVFFDDFQVDGRRVLVLGMLKSRDPEELLGALRADDFDLVVCCNAPTPRGTPASELMKVAQAMGCDDVQSFDKVDAALSYAYRGLRAEDALLVAGSLYVVGEARPVLRTIIA
;
A
#
# COMPACT_ATOMS: atom_id res chain seq x y z
N GLY A 1 8.68 -2.36 14.51
CA GLY A 1 8.65 -3.63 13.75
C GLY A 1 9.10 -3.39 12.32
N GLY A 2 8.90 -4.35 11.42
CA GLY A 2 9.34 -4.22 10.03
C GLY A 2 8.58 -3.17 9.22
N ALA A 3 7.32 -2.90 9.55
CA ALA A 3 6.52 -1.87 8.90
C ALA A 3 6.97 -0.46 9.32
N GLU A 4 7.27 -0.28 10.60
CA GLU A 4 7.75 0.98 11.18
C GLU A 4 9.10 1.38 10.58
N VAL A 5 10.05 0.44 10.51
CA VAL A 5 11.35 0.69 9.86
C VAL A 5 11.18 0.99 8.36
N CYS A 6 10.23 0.31 7.69
CA CYS A 6 9.95 0.58 6.29
C CYS A 6 9.39 1.99 6.07
N ALA A 7 8.48 2.45 6.93
CA ALA A 7 7.92 3.79 6.87
C ALA A 7 8.97 4.85 7.22
N GLU A 8 9.73 4.66 8.30
CA GLU A 8 10.82 5.55 8.70
C GLU A 8 11.79 5.79 7.54
N VAL A 9 12.32 4.71 6.94
CA VAL A 9 13.21 4.83 5.78
C VAL A 9 12.51 5.49 4.59
N PHE A 10 11.25 5.15 4.29
CA PHE A 10 10.53 5.74 3.15
C PHE A 10 10.33 7.26 3.30
N PHE A 11 9.97 7.73 4.49
CA PHE A 11 9.68 9.14 4.74
C PHE A 11 10.93 9.97 5.03
N ASP A 12 11.92 9.39 5.70
CA ASP A 12 13.05 10.16 6.23
C ASP A 12 14.27 10.11 5.30
N ASP A 13 14.49 8.99 4.59
CA ASP A 13 15.68 8.81 3.73
C ASP A 13 15.42 9.11 2.25
N PHE A 14 14.17 9.04 1.77
CA PHE A 14 13.83 9.37 0.38
C PHE A 14 13.24 10.77 0.26
N GLN A 15 13.85 11.60 -0.60
CA GLN A 15 13.29 12.89 -0.98
C GLN A 15 12.21 12.66 -2.07
N VAL A 16 10.96 12.93 -1.71
CA VAL A 16 9.80 12.83 -2.61
C VAL A 16 9.21 14.23 -2.75
N ASP A 17 9.35 14.81 -3.95
CA ASP A 17 8.89 16.16 -4.28
C ASP A 17 7.39 16.18 -4.65
N GLY A 18 6.86 15.06 -5.12
CA GLY A 18 5.46 14.85 -5.48
C GLY A 18 4.67 14.12 -4.39
N ARG A 19 3.69 13.34 -4.84
CA ARG A 19 2.81 12.55 -3.97
C ARG A 19 3.48 11.27 -3.49
N ARG A 20 3.11 10.86 -2.29
CA ARG A 20 3.41 9.56 -1.69
C ARG A 20 2.18 8.67 -1.82
N VAL A 21 2.33 7.55 -2.51
CA VAL A 21 1.26 6.58 -2.73
C VAL A 21 1.61 5.27 -2.02
N LEU A 22 0.66 4.70 -1.29
CA LEU A 22 0.77 3.41 -0.62
C LEU A 22 -0.12 2.40 -1.32
N VAL A 23 0.44 1.26 -1.77
CA VAL A 23 -0.34 0.06 -2.10
C VAL A 23 -0.08 -0.98 -1.02
N LEU A 24 -1.12 -1.46 -0.35
CA LEU A 24 -0.97 -2.45 0.70
C LEU A 24 -2.02 -3.55 0.67
N GLY A 25 -1.64 -4.70 1.19
CA GLY A 25 -2.55 -5.77 1.58
C GLY A 25 -1.92 -6.57 2.70
N MET A 26 -2.75 -7.22 3.52
CA MET A 26 -2.29 -7.90 4.73
C MET A 26 -3.01 -9.23 4.97
N LEU A 27 -2.50 -9.98 5.94
CA LEU A 27 -3.12 -11.22 6.41
C LEU A 27 -4.00 -10.94 7.62
N LYS A 28 -5.08 -11.70 7.78
CA LYS A 28 -6.03 -11.64 8.91
C LYS A 28 -5.41 -11.86 10.30
N SER A 29 -4.18 -12.36 10.37
CA SER A 29 -3.47 -12.63 11.63
C SER A 29 -2.82 -11.38 12.24
N ARG A 30 -2.92 -10.24 11.57
CA ARG A 30 -2.39 -8.93 11.99
C ARG A 30 -3.58 -8.00 12.19
N ASP A 31 -3.46 -7.10 13.16
CA ASP A 31 -4.43 -6.03 13.34
C ASP A 31 -4.26 -4.95 12.24
N PRO A 32 -5.33 -4.57 11.53
CA PRO A 32 -5.25 -3.55 10.48
C PRO A 32 -4.85 -2.16 10.97
N GLU A 33 -5.35 -1.73 12.13
CA GLU A 33 -5.03 -0.41 12.69
C GLU A 33 -3.55 -0.35 13.09
N GLU A 34 -3.04 -1.39 13.75
CA GLU A 34 -1.62 -1.49 14.10
C GLU A 34 -0.72 -1.43 12.85
N LEU A 35 -1.06 -2.15 11.77
CA LEU A 35 -0.25 -2.15 10.56
C LEU A 35 -0.30 -0.81 9.82
N LEU A 36 -1.49 -0.22 9.67
CA LEU A 36 -1.67 1.07 9.01
C LEU A 36 -0.97 2.19 9.79
N GLY A 37 -1.07 2.18 11.12
CA GLY A 37 -0.37 3.13 11.99
C GLY A 37 1.15 2.94 11.93
N ALA A 38 1.63 1.70 11.94
CA ALA A 38 3.04 1.40 11.76
C ALA A 38 3.58 1.87 10.40
N LEU A 39 2.75 1.85 9.36
CA LEU A 39 3.10 2.37 8.03
C LEU A 39 2.91 3.88 7.90
N ARG A 40 2.37 4.57 8.91
CA ARG A 40 1.98 5.99 8.84
C ARG A 40 1.07 6.25 7.63
N ALA A 41 0.05 5.40 7.46
CA ALA A 41 -0.78 5.40 6.27
C ALA A 41 -1.50 6.73 6.00
N ASP A 42 -1.79 7.50 7.05
CA ASP A 42 -2.37 8.84 7.02
C ASP A 42 -1.41 9.93 6.50
N ASP A 43 -0.10 9.67 6.46
CA ASP A 43 0.88 10.57 5.84
C ASP A 43 1.00 10.37 4.31
N PHE A 44 0.27 9.41 3.73
CA PHE A 44 0.24 9.18 2.28
C PHE A 44 -0.89 9.97 1.61
N ASP A 45 -0.61 10.52 0.42
CA ASP A 45 -1.60 11.24 -0.39
C ASP A 45 -2.66 10.31 -1.01
N LEU A 46 -2.34 9.02 -1.17
CA LEU A 46 -3.25 8.00 -1.68
C LEU A 46 -2.92 6.63 -1.06
N VAL A 47 -3.93 5.96 -0.53
CA VAL A 47 -3.85 4.58 -0.04
C VAL A 47 -4.67 3.65 -0.93
N VAL A 48 -4.04 2.61 -1.48
CA VAL A 48 -4.68 1.62 -2.34
C VAL A 48 -4.61 0.25 -1.67
N CYS A 49 -5.73 -0.20 -1.14
CA CYS A 49 -5.87 -1.51 -0.51
C CYS A 49 -6.07 -2.61 -1.55
N CYS A 50 -5.43 -3.76 -1.32
CA CYS A 50 -5.63 -4.97 -2.10
C CYS A 50 -5.70 -6.22 -1.23
N ASN A 51 -6.32 -7.29 -1.76
CA ASN A 51 -6.27 -8.58 -1.09
C ASN A 51 -4.86 -9.17 -1.23
N ALA A 52 -4.30 -9.67 -0.13
CA ALA A 52 -3.16 -10.57 -0.25
C ALA A 52 -3.62 -11.85 -1.01
N PRO A 53 -2.83 -12.38 -1.97
CA PRO A 53 -3.21 -13.52 -2.82
C PRO A 53 -3.18 -14.86 -2.07
N THR A 54 -4.01 -14.97 -1.03
CA THR A 54 -4.12 -16.14 -0.16
C THR A 54 -5.48 -16.13 0.55
N PRO A 55 -6.06 -17.30 0.90
CA PRO A 55 -7.30 -17.37 1.68
C PRO A 55 -7.25 -16.66 3.05
N ARG A 56 -6.03 -16.40 3.55
CA ARG A 56 -5.78 -15.70 4.81
C ARG A 56 -5.71 -14.18 4.65
N GLY A 57 -5.89 -13.64 3.44
CA GLY A 57 -5.86 -12.20 3.18
C GLY A 57 -7.04 -11.49 3.82
N THR A 58 -6.81 -10.30 4.38
CA THR A 58 -7.88 -9.40 4.79
C THR A 58 -8.53 -8.80 3.54
N PRO A 59 -9.87 -8.76 3.43
CA PRO A 59 -10.55 -8.10 2.32
C PRO A 59 -10.12 -6.64 2.16
N ALA A 60 -9.83 -6.21 0.94
CA ALA A 60 -9.38 -4.86 0.63
C ALA A 60 -10.39 -3.80 1.06
N SER A 61 -11.68 -4.10 0.95
CA SER A 61 -12.78 -3.24 1.38
C SER A 61 -12.88 -3.09 2.90
N GLU A 62 -12.37 -4.07 3.67
CA GLU A 62 -12.26 -3.97 5.13
C GLU A 62 -11.08 -3.06 5.50
N LEU A 63 -9.91 -3.27 4.87
CA LEU A 63 -8.75 -2.40 5.05
C LEU A 63 -9.03 -0.94 4.69
N MET A 64 -9.77 -0.71 3.59
CA MET A 64 -10.17 0.63 3.18
C MET A 64 -10.99 1.33 4.27
N LYS A 65 -11.95 0.65 4.89
CA LYS A 65 -12.76 1.24 5.96
C LYS A 65 -11.91 1.62 7.17
N VAL A 66 -10.94 0.78 7.53
CA VAL A 66 -10.03 1.07 8.64
C VAL A 66 -9.15 2.27 8.30
N ALA A 67 -8.53 2.29 7.12
CA ALA A 67 -7.70 3.42 6.68
C ALA A 67 -8.49 4.75 6.68
N GLN A 68 -9.72 4.74 6.16
CA GLN A 68 -10.61 5.91 6.20
C GLN A 68 -10.94 6.34 7.64
N ALA A 69 -11.22 5.39 8.54
CA ALA A 69 -11.48 5.69 9.94
C ALA A 69 -10.25 6.25 10.67
N MET A 70 -9.04 5.92 10.21
CA MET A 70 -7.78 6.44 10.71
C MET A 70 -7.40 7.82 10.14
N GLY A 71 -8.20 8.38 9.23
CA GLY A 71 -7.97 9.72 8.66
C GLY A 71 -7.24 9.74 7.33
N CYS A 72 -7.10 8.61 6.63
CA CYS A 72 -6.61 8.63 5.25
C CYS A 72 -7.67 9.27 4.32
N ASP A 73 -7.32 10.38 3.67
CA ASP A 73 -8.25 11.20 2.87
C ASP A 73 -8.65 10.55 1.54
N ASP A 74 -7.70 9.96 0.80
CA ASP A 74 -7.94 9.26 -0.47
C ASP A 74 -7.59 7.78 -0.33
N VAL A 75 -8.62 6.92 -0.34
CA VAL A 75 -8.47 5.47 -0.18
C VAL A 75 -9.26 4.74 -1.25
N GLN A 76 -8.61 3.79 -1.92
CA GLN A 76 -9.21 2.94 -2.93
C GLN A 76 -9.01 1.46 -2.60
N SER A 77 -9.93 0.60 -3.02
CA SER A 77 -9.81 -0.85 -2.80
C SER A 77 -9.98 -1.65 -4.08
N PHE A 78 -9.11 -2.63 -4.30
CA PHE A 78 -9.18 -3.58 -5.41
C PHE A 78 -9.00 -5.01 -4.92
N ASP A 79 -9.69 -5.97 -5.53
CA ASP A 79 -9.56 -7.36 -5.10
C ASP A 79 -8.23 -8.02 -5.49
N LYS A 80 -7.49 -7.43 -6.41
CA LYS A 80 -6.25 -7.99 -6.96
C LYS A 80 -5.10 -6.99 -6.90
N VAL A 81 -3.89 -7.53 -6.67
CA VAL A 81 -2.65 -6.75 -6.60
C VAL A 81 -2.35 -6.07 -7.93
N ASP A 82 -2.57 -6.76 -9.06
CA ASP A 82 -2.32 -6.21 -10.40
C ASP A 82 -3.20 -4.99 -10.73
N ALA A 83 -4.48 -5.04 -10.37
CA ALA A 83 -5.44 -3.96 -10.54
C ALA A 83 -5.09 -2.76 -9.64
N ALA A 84 -4.75 -3.01 -8.37
CA ALA A 84 -4.31 -1.97 -7.45
C ALA A 84 -3.05 -1.25 -7.95
N LEU A 85 -2.03 -2.00 -8.38
CA LEU A 85 -0.79 -1.43 -8.91
C LEU A 85 -1.02 -0.68 -10.22
N SER A 86 -1.84 -1.22 -11.11
CA SER A 86 -2.18 -0.55 -12.37
C SER A 86 -2.91 0.77 -12.13
N TYR A 87 -3.83 0.80 -11.17
CA TYR A 87 -4.54 2.02 -10.79
C TYR A 87 -3.57 3.05 -10.20
N ALA A 88 -2.78 2.65 -9.18
CA ALA A 88 -1.82 3.53 -8.53
C ALA A 88 -0.82 4.10 -9.55
N TYR A 89 -0.19 3.24 -10.35
CA TYR A 89 0.84 3.63 -11.30
C TYR A 89 0.34 4.56 -12.40
N ARG A 90 -0.88 4.36 -12.92
CA ARG A 90 -1.46 5.27 -13.93
C ARG A 90 -1.59 6.71 -13.43
N GLY A 91 -1.73 6.89 -12.12
CA GLY A 91 -1.81 8.20 -11.51
C GLY A 91 -0.45 8.84 -11.23
N LEU A 92 0.65 8.07 -11.19
CA LEU A 92 1.96 8.56 -10.77
C LEU A 92 2.59 9.49 -11.80
N ARG A 93 3.34 10.46 -11.29
CA ARG A 93 4.26 11.33 -12.04
C ARG A 93 5.72 11.02 -11.69
N ALA A 94 6.65 11.67 -12.37
CA ALA A 94 8.08 11.42 -12.19
C ALA A 94 8.57 11.85 -10.79
N GLU A 95 7.92 12.83 -10.19
CA GLU A 95 8.18 13.34 -8.85
C GLU A 95 7.47 12.55 -7.73
N ASP A 96 6.52 11.67 -8.07
CA ASP A 96 5.77 10.88 -7.10
C ASP A 96 6.56 9.62 -6.67
N ALA A 97 6.23 9.08 -5.51
CA ALA A 97 6.78 7.81 -5.02
C ALA A 97 5.68 6.82 -4.65
N LEU A 98 5.90 5.54 -4.95
CA LEU A 98 4.99 4.44 -4.64
C LEU A 98 5.66 3.43 -3.70
N LEU A 99 5.06 3.22 -2.53
CA LEU A 99 5.42 2.14 -1.61
C LEU A 99 4.45 0.97 -1.76
N VAL A 100 4.98 -0.25 -1.89
CA VAL A 100 4.18 -1.49 -1.88
C VAL A 100 4.55 -2.33 -0.65
N ALA A 101 3.62 -2.53 0.27
CA ALA A 101 3.90 -3.10 1.59
C ALA A 101 2.76 -3.95 2.18
N GLY A 102 2.90 -4.30 3.47
CA GLY A 102 1.88 -4.99 4.28
C GLY A 102 1.96 -6.52 4.31
N SER A 103 2.44 -7.15 3.24
CA SER A 103 2.59 -8.61 3.19
C SER A 103 3.63 -9.07 2.17
N LEU A 104 4.44 -10.07 2.52
CA LEU A 104 5.37 -10.71 1.58
C LEU A 104 4.64 -11.35 0.39
N TYR A 105 3.38 -11.77 0.56
CA TYR A 105 2.57 -12.29 -0.54
C TYR A 105 2.22 -11.17 -1.55
N VAL A 106 1.89 -9.97 -1.05
CA VAL A 106 1.59 -8.80 -1.88
C VAL A 106 2.86 -8.34 -2.60
N VAL A 107 3.98 -8.18 -1.88
CA VAL A 107 5.26 -7.78 -2.49
C VAL A 107 5.76 -8.81 -3.51
N GLY A 108 5.57 -10.10 -3.20
CA GLY A 108 5.91 -11.21 -4.09
C GLY A 108 5.14 -11.17 -5.42
N GLU A 109 3.84 -10.87 -5.38
CA GLU A 109 3.00 -10.71 -6.58
C GLU A 109 3.26 -9.38 -7.30
N ALA A 110 3.52 -8.31 -6.56
CA ALA A 110 3.76 -6.98 -7.11
C ALA A 110 5.01 -6.94 -8.00
N ARG A 111 6.08 -7.66 -7.63
CA ARG A 111 7.36 -7.62 -8.33
C ARG A 111 7.27 -7.98 -9.83
N PRO A 112 6.67 -9.11 -10.26
CA PRO A 112 6.48 -9.40 -11.69
C PRO A 112 5.50 -8.46 -12.38
N VAL A 113 4.48 -7.97 -11.68
CA VAL A 113 3.51 -7.00 -12.24
C VAL A 113 4.22 -5.68 -12.58
N LEU A 114 4.97 -5.11 -11.63
CA LEU A 114 5.70 -3.85 -11.83
C LEU A 114 6.70 -3.93 -12.98
N ARG A 115 7.36 -5.08 -13.18
CA ARG A 115 8.24 -5.30 -14.34
C ARG A 115 7.50 -5.20 -15.68
N THR A 116 6.22 -5.53 -15.71
CA THR A 116 5.39 -5.41 -16.92
C THR A 116 4.87 -3.99 -17.10
N ILE A 117 4.57 -3.29 -16.00
CA ILE A 117 3.99 -1.94 -16.02
C ILE A 117 5.04 -0.87 -16.35
N ILE A 118 6.28 -1.05 -15.89
CA ILE A 118 7.38 -0.06 -16.03
C ILE A 118 8.19 -0.30 -17.32
N ALA A 119 8.01 -1.46 -17.97
CA ALA A 119 8.67 -1.78 -19.24
C ALA A 119 8.14 -0.89 -20.38
#